data_AF-A0A958TAQ9-F1
#
_entry.id   AF-A0A958TAQ9-F1
#
_cell.length_a   1.000
_cell.length_b   1.000
_cell.length_c   1.000
_cell.angle_alpha   90.00
_cell.angle_beta   90.00
_cell.angle_gamma   90.00
#
_symmetry.space_group_name_H-M   'P 1'
#
loop_
_entity.id
_entity.type
_entity.pdbx_description
1 polymer ?
#
loop_
_entity_poly.entity_id
_entity_poly.type
_entity_poly.pdbx_seq_one_letter_code
_entity_poly.pdbx_strand_id
1 'polypeptide(L)'
;MLGLLLIYFIGKYFYDLAAEFEKNKWLYAILGVVMYYVGTFIGGLILGVLDALMELGIDWDNNLLLGLLGLPFGIAASYLFYYLLKKSWSKSVVLVKDEINEIGKQVN
;
A
#
# COMPACT_ATOMS: atom_id res chain seq x y z
N MET A 1 4.14 -1.69 21.22
CA MET A 1 3.15 -0.58 21.13
C MET A 1 3.36 0.33 19.91
N LEU A 2 4.59 0.53 19.41
CA LEU A 2 4.87 1.33 18.20
C LEU A 2 4.14 0.84 16.93
N GLY A 3 3.91 -0.47 16.80
CA GLY A 3 3.20 -1.03 15.65
C GLY A 3 1.81 -0.44 15.44
N LEU A 4 1.06 -0.15 16.51
CA LEU A 4 -0.28 0.43 16.40
C LEU A 4 -0.26 1.85 15.81
N LEU A 5 0.77 2.64 16.12
CA LEU A 5 0.96 3.96 15.53
C LEU A 5 1.19 3.85 14.03
N LEU A 6 2.05 2.92 13.60
CA LEU A 6 2.31 2.68 12.18
C LEU A 6 1.03 2.30 11.43
N ILE A 7 0.25 1.35 11.97
CA ILE A 7 -1.03 0.93 11.38
C ILE A 7 -2.02 2.09 11.30
N TYR A 8 -2.12 2.91 12.35
CA TYR A 8 -2.96 4.11 12.34
C TYR A 8 -2.57 5.07 11.20
N PHE A 9 -1.27 5.36 11.04
CA PHE A 9 -0.79 6.22 9.97
C PHE A 9 -1.09 5.66 8.58
N ILE A 10 -0.83 4.36 8.37
CA ILE A 10 -1.14 3.69 7.10
C ILE A 10 -2.63 3.83 6.79
N GLY A 11 -3.51 3.46 7.72
CA GLY A 11 -4.95 3.59 7.55
C GLY A 11 -5.37 5.03 7.24
N LYS A 12 -4.81 6.01 7.95
CA LYS A 12 -5.07 7.44 7.74
C LYS A 12 -4.65 7.89 6.33
N TYR A 13 -3.47 7.52 5.84
CA TYR A 13 -3.03 7.89 4.50
C TYR A 13 -3.96 7.36 3.42
N PHE A 14 -4.39 6.10 3.53
CA PHE A 14 -5.35 5.53 2.58
C PHE A 14 -6.74 6.14 2.70
N TYR A 15 -7.18 6.48 3.92
CA TYR A 15 -8.42 7.20 4.15
C TYR A 15 -8.42 8.56 3.44
N ASP A 16 -7.34 9.33 3.62
CA ASP A 16 -7.18 10.67 3.03
C ASP A 16 -7.12 10.59 1.50
N LEU A 17 -6.38 9.62 0.94
CA LEU A 17 -6.35 9.39 -0.51
C LEU A 17 -7.72 9.02 -1.06
N ALA A 18 -8.45 8.13 -0.39
CA ALA A 18 -9.80 7.78 -0.81
C ALA A 18 -10.76 8.98 -0.72
N ALA A 19 -10.58 9.85 0.27
CA ALA A 19 -11.35 11.09 0.37
C ALA A 19 -11.05 12.06 -0.78
N GLU A 20 -9.78 12.20 -1.20
CA GLU A 20 -9.35 13.05 -2.32
C GLU A 20 -9.99 12.64 -3.66
N PHE A 21 -10.15 11.33 -3.89
CA PHE A 21 -10.69 10.78 -5.13
C PHE A 21 -12.15 10.31 -5.05
N GLU A 22 -12.90 10.80 -4.04
CA GLU A 22 -14.31 10.49 -3.80
C GLU A 22 -14.62 8.98 -3.76
N LYS A 23 -13.70 8.20 -3.19
CA LYS A 23 -13.84 6.75 -2.97
C LYS A 23 -14.30 6.43 -1.54
N ASN A 24 -14.66 5.17 -1.28
CA ASN A 24 -15.07 4.72 0.04
C ASN A 24 -13.90 4.74 1.03
N LYS A 25 -13.89 5.74 1.92
CA LYS A 25 -12.76 6.03 2.82
C LYS A 25 -12.43 4.89 3.78
N TRP A 26 -13.44 4.27 4.39
CA TRP A 26 -13.27 3.19 5.36
C TRP A 26 -12.75 1.91 4.71
N LEU A 27 -13.27 1.56 3.53
CA LEU A 27 -12.81 0.41 2.76
C LEU A 27 -11.31 0.52 2.47
N TYR A 28 -10.86 1.67 1.97
CA TYR A 28 -9.46 1.85 1.60
C TYR A 28 -8.54 2.00 2.81
N ALA A 29 -9.00 2.61 3.90
CA ALA A 29 -8.25 2.63 5.16
C ALA A 29 -7.94 1.20 5.65
N ILE A 30 -8.95 0.32 5.67
CA ILE A 30 -8.79 -1.08 6.05
C ILE A 30 -7.91 -1.83 5.05
N LEU A 31 -8.11 -1.64 3.74
CA LEU A 31 -7.29 -2.28 2.71
C LEU A 31 -5.81 -1.88 2.81
N GLY A 32 -5.50 -0.62 3.12
CA GLY A 32 -4.12 -0.18 3.34
C GLY A 32 -3.45 -0.94 4.48
N VAL A 33 -4.17 -1.11 5.59
CA VAL A 33 -3.72 -1.91 6.75
C VAL A 33 -3.56 -3.38 6.39
N VAL A 34 -4.52 -3.96 5.67
CA VAL A 34 -4.42 -5.35 5.18
C VAL A 34 -3.18 -5.51 4.31
N MET A 35 -2.91 -4.56 3.41
CA MET A 35 -1.77 -4.62 2.51
C MET A 35 -0.42 -4.57 3.24
N TYR A 36 -0.35 -3.87 4.38
CA TYR A 36 0.83 -3.92 5.25
C TYR A 36 1.09 -5.33 5.80
N TYR A 37 0.06 -6.03 6.27
CA TYR A 37 0.21 -7.40 6.78
C TYR A 37 0.50 -8.40 5.66
N VAL A 38 -0.14 -8.25 4.50
CA VAL A 38 0.16 -9.05 3.30
C VAL A 38 1.62 -8.86 2.87
N GLY A 39 2.10 -7.61 2.85
CA GLY A 39 3.50 -7.29 2.54
C GLY A 39 4.48 -7.92 3.53
N THR A 40 4.20 -7.79 4.83
CA THR A 40 4.99 -8.42 5.90
C THR A 40 5.05 -9.95 5.72
N PHE A 41 3.91 -10.57 5.42
CA PHE A 41 3.82 -12.01 5.20
C PHE A 41 4.63 -12.47 3.98
N ILE A 42 4.47 -11.79 2.84
CA ILE A 42 5.26 -12.07 1.61
C ILE A 42 6.75 -11.86 1.88
N GLY A 43 7.12 -10.81 2.61
CA GLY A 43 8.50 -10.55 3.03
C GLY A 43 9.08 -11.70 3.86
N GLY A 44 8.31 -12.22 4.81
CA GLY A 44 8.69 -13.41 5.59
C GLY A 44 8.93 -14.64 4.73
N LEU A 45 8.08 -14.89 3.73
CA LEU A 45 8.28 -15.99 2.78
C LEU A 45 9.56 -15.81 1.95
N ILE A 46 9.81 -14.59 1.45
CA ILE A 46 11.02 -14.28 0.69
C ILE A 46 12.26 -14.52 1.55
N LEU A 47 12.29 -14.00 2.79
CA LEU A 47 13.40 -14.19 3.71
C LEU A 47 13.60 -15.66 4.08
N GLY A 48 12.52 -16.43 4.25
CA GLY A 48 12.58 -17.87 4.51
C GLY A 48 13.25 -18.65 3.38
N VAL A 49 12.89 -18.33 2.14
CA VAL A 49 13.53 -18.94 0.97
C VAL A 49 14.99 -18.51 0.85
N LEU A 50 15.31 -17.24 1.08
CA LEU A 50 16.68 -16.74 1.01
C LEU A 50 17.59 -17.36 2.09
N ASP A 51 17.10 -17.47 3.32
CA ASP A 51 17.82 -18.11 4.42
C ASP A 51 18.11 -19.58 4.13
N ALA A 52 17.12 -20.31 3.59
CA ALA A 52 17.29 -21.71 3.21
C ALA A 52 18.28 -21.93 2.04
N LEU A 53 18.40 -20.97 1.12
CA LEU A 53 19.28 -21.09 -0.05
C LEU A 53 20.69 -20.56 0.18
N MET A 54 20.83 -19.53 1.01
CA MET A 54 22.08 -18.81 1.21
C MET A 54 22.68 -19.01 2.60
N GLU A 55 22.00 -19.78 3.46
CA GLU A 55 22.40 -20.03 4.85
C GLU A 55 22.68 -18.71 5.61
N LEU A 56 21.74 -17.76 5.51
CA LEU A 56 21.90 -16.42 6.09
C LEU A 56 21.99 -16.46 7.63
N GLY A 57 21.56 -17.55 8.26
CA GLY A 57 21.63 -17.76 9.70
C GLY A 57 20.60 -16.92 10.44
N ILE A 58 19.42 -16.70 9.84
CA ILE A 58 18.34 -15.95 10.48
C ILE A 58 17.81 -16.73 11.69
N ASP A 59 17.77 -16.06 12.85
CA ASP A 59 17.15 -16.61 14.05
C ASP A 59 15.62 -16.43 13.97
N TRP A 60 14.94 -17.50 13.57
CA TRP A 60 13.48 -17.56 13.41
C TRP A 60 12.71 -17.58 14.74
N ASP A 61 13.38 -17.78 15.87
CA ASP A 61 12.76 -17.72 17.20
C ASP A 61 12.80 -16.29 17.78
N ASN A 62 13.61 -15.40 17.18
CA ASN A 62 13.74 -14.03 17.62
C ASN A 62 12.64 -13.12 17.05
N ASN A 63 11.54 -13.00 17.81
CA ASN A 63 10.40 -12.15 17.47
C ASN A 63 10.75 -10.68 17.16
N LEU A 64 11.75 -10.11 17.85
CA LEU A 64 12.15 -8.72 17.63
C LEU A 64 12.85 -8.58 16.28
N LEU A 65 13.79 -9.50 15.97
CA LEU A 65 14.50 -9.54 14.70
C LEU A 65 13.52 -9.72 13.54
N LEU A 66 12.63 -10.72 13.62
CA LEU A 66 11.64 -10.97 12.58
C LEU A 66 10.68 -9.79 12.39
N GLY A 67 10.24 -9.15 13.49
CA GLY A 67 9.41 -7.96 13.43
C GLY A 67 10.10 -6.80 12.71
N LEU A 68 11.39 -6.58 12.98
CA LEU A 68 12.19 -5.54 12.32
C LEU A 68 12.45 -5.84 10.85
N LEU A 69 12.73 -7.10 10.50
CA LEU A 69 12.95 -7.53 9.13
C LEU A 69 11.67 -7.49 8.29
N GLY A 70 10.52 -7.81 8.88
CA GLY A 70 9.21 -7.77 8.19
C GLY A 70 8.67 -6.36 7.95
N LEU A 71 8.98 -5.42 8.86
CA LEU A 71 8.54 -4.03 8.81
C LEU A 71 8.78 -3.34 7.44
N PRO A 72 9.99 -3.36 6.85
CA PRO A 72 10.23 -2.71 5.55
C PRO A 72 9.39 -3.32 4.42
N PHE A 73 9.11 -4.63 4.43
CA PHE A 73 8.26 -5.26 3.42
C PHE A 73 6.80 -4.84 3.53
N GLY A 74 6.27 -4.77 4.76
CA GLY A 74 4.92 -4.26 5.00
C GLY A 74 4.78 -2.80 4.57
N ILE A 75 5.74 -1.94 4.92
CA ILE A 75 5.75 -0.54 4.49
C ILE A 75 5.86 -0.45 2.96
N ALA A 76 6.80 -1.15 2.34
CA ALA A 76 7.00 -1.11 0.89
C ALA A 76 5.76 -1.57 0.12
N ALA A 77 5.11 -2.66 0.56
CA ALA A 77 3.89 -3.16 -0.07
C ALA A 77 2.73 -2.16 0.07
N SER A 78 2.52 -1.62 1.27
CA SER A 78 1.47 -0.62 1.50
C SER A 78 1.72 0.67 0.71
N TYR A 79 2.98 1.14 0.64
CA TYR A 79 3.37 2.29 -0.18
C TYR A 79 3.17 2.04 -1.68
N LEU A 80 3.60 0.88 -2.19
CA LEU A 80 3.41 0.51 -3.58
C LEU A 80 1.92 0.50 -3.94
N PHE A 81 1.09 -0.11 -3.09
CA PHE A 81 -0.35 -0.15 -3.29
C PHE A 81 -0.97 1.25 -3.28
N TYR A 82 -0.57 2.10 -2.32
CA TYR A 82 -0.99 3.52 -2.27
C TYR A 82 -0.65 4.25 -3.58
N TYR A 83 0.59 4.09 -4.05
CA TYR A 83 1.07 4.72 -5.27
C TYR A 83 0.28 4.26 -6.50
N LEU A 84 -0.01 2.96 -6.62
CA LEU A 84 -0.79 2.39 -7.72
C LEU A 84 -2.23 2.94 -7.71
N LEU A 85 -2.89 3.01 -6.55
CA LEU A 85 -4.23 3.60 -6.43
C LEU A 85 -4.22 5.07 -6.83
N LYS A 86 -3.29 5.86 -6.27
CA LYS A 86 -3.18 7.29 -6.60
C LYS A 86 -2.97 7.51 -8.09
N LYS A 87 -2.09 6.72 -8.73
CA LYS A 87 -1.82 6.77 -10.17
C LYS A 87 -3.04 6.36 -11.00
N SER A 88 -3.79 5.36 -10.56
CA SER A 88 -4.99 4.91 -11.25
C SER A 88 -6.12 5.94 -11.18
N TRP A 89 -6.34 6.53 -10.01
CA TRP A 89 -7.43 7.46 -9.79
C TRP A 89 -7.13 8.84 -10.39
N SER A 90 -5.88 9.30 -10.34
CA SER A 90 -5.50 10.55 -11.00
C SER A 90 -5.75 10.51 -12.51
N LYS A 91 -5.46 9.38 -13.17
CA LYS A 91 -5.79 9.18 -14.59
C LYS A 91 -7.28 9.30 -14.87
N SER A 92 -8.13 8.72 -14.00
CA SER A 92 -9.59 8.81 -14.20
C SER A 92 -10.12 10.24 -14.08
N VAL A 93 -9.56 11.04 -13.17
CA VAL A 93 -9.96 12.45 -13.01
C VAL A 93 -9.56 13.29 -14.23
N VAL A 94 -8.38 13.03 -14.81
CA VAL A 94 -7.93 13.73 -16.03
C VAL A 94 -8.84 13.40 -17.21
N LEU A 95 -9.18 12.14 -17.44
CA LEU A 95 -10.05 11.72 -18.55
C LEU A 95 -11.42 12.40 -18.51
N VAL A 96 -12.07 12.46 -17.34
CA VAL A 96 -13.38 13.13 -17.19
C VAL A 96 -13.29 14.62 -17.51
N LYS A 97 -12.20 15.29 -17.13
CA LYS A 97 -12.02 16.72 -17.41
C LYS A 97 -11.83 16.98 -18.91
N ASP A 98 -11.12 16.11 -19.62
CA ASP A 98 -10.92 16.22 -21.06
C ASP A 98 -12.24 16.01 -21.82
N GLU A 99 -13.05 15.00 -21.43
CA GLU A 99 -14.38 14.77 -22.00
C GLU A 99 -15.31 15.98 -21.82
N ILE A 100 -15.36 16.58 -20.63
CA ILE A 100 -16.19 17.77 -20.37
C ILE A 100 -15.80 18.95 -21.27
N ASN A 101 -14.51 19.12 -21.56
CA ASN A 101 -14.01 20.20 -22.43
C ASN A 101 -14.31 19.97 -23.93
N GLU A 102 -14.63 18.73 -24.32
CA GLU A 102 -15.03 18.38 -25.69
C GLU A 102 -16.54 18.54 -25.91
N ILE A 103 -17.35 18.53 -24.83
CA ILE A 103 -18.78 18.82 -24.90
C ILE A 103 -18.97 20.27 -25.39
N GLY A 104 -19.50 20.42 -26.61
CA GLY A 104 -19.79 21.73 -27.22
C GLY A 104 -18.74 22.23 -28.22
N LYS A 105 -17.63 21.51 -28.45
CA LYS A 105 -16.81 21.77 -29.64
C LYS A 105 -17.60 21.39 -30.88
N GLN A 106 -18.04 22.39 -31.65
CA GLN A 106 -18.67 22.15 -32.94
C GLN A 106 -17.67 21.46 -33.87
N VAL A 107 -18.06 20.30 -34.39
CA VAL A 107 -17.36 19.61 -35.46
C VAL A 107 -17.62 20.45 -36.72
N ASN A 108 -16.63 21.27 -37.10
CA ASN A 108 -16.61 21.94 -38.41
C ASN A 108 -16.38 20.92 -39.53
#